data_AF-A0A085MCB5-F1
#
_entry.id   AF-A0A085MCB5-F1
#
_cell.length_a   1.000
_cell.length_b   1.000
_cell.length_c   1.000
_cell.angle_alpha   90.00
_cell.angle_beta   90.00
_cell.angle_gamma   90.00
#
_symmetry.space_group_name_H-M   'P 1'
#
loop_
_entity.id
_entity.type
_entity.pdbx_description
1 polymer ?
#
loop_
_entity_poly.entity_id
_entity_poly.type
_entity_poly.pdbx_seq_one_letter_code
_entity_poly.pdbx_strand_id
1 'polypeptide(L)'
;MAVEALLPASAVAKMNGNCTGLVSADGAVLIDVGENGDSVAAKKYPKEPKKFLISICLLMFAGMTNDIVLAWIHERVPETAPLPDLFFSLTPHFPKALAASEYLIIVSTVMMLAVCFLHRHRWILLRRVFCMLALLYLSRCVCMLVTQVPVADPTYFCSPKSNDTDFGDVILRALRLFSGAGLNIFGKHTFCGDYIFSGHTLILVMSYMVVKEYSPRRFWQLHVVVWLVSASGILCILLSRGHYTVDVVIAYFVTTRMFWLYHTMANNPELKDYTPTNLLSRECWFPLFRYMESNVAPSVPRQFEWPFAWPRFFKSASIGNGGRFRS
;
A
#
# COMPACT_ATOMS: atom_id res chain seq x y z
N MET A 1 -24.27 -24.48 62.98
CA MET A 1 -24.08 -24.42 61.51
C MET A 1 -24.45 -23.00 61.10
N ALA A 2 -23.54 -22.03 61.18
CA ALA A 2 -22.49 -21.76 60.19
C ALA A 2 -23.10 -21.37 58.83
N VAL A 3 -22.85 -20.24 58.17
CA VAL A 3 -21.91 -19.09 58.24
C VAL A 3 -22.51 -18.09 57.24
N GLU A 4 -22.95 -16.87 57.59
CA GLU A 4 -22.20 -15.60 57.70
C GLU A 4 -21.37 -15.19 56.46
N ALA A 5 -21.73 -14.07 55.83
CA ALA A 5 -20.84 -13.14 55.11
C ALA A 5 -21.71 -11.99 54.52
N LEU A 6 -22.09 -10.97 55.28
CA LEU A 6 -21.30 -9.77 55.61
C LEU A 6 -20.64 -9.12 54.38
N LEU A 7 -21.36 -8.15 53.81
CA LEU A 7 -20.77 -7.04 53.05
C LEU A 7 -19.96 -6.16 54.02
N PRO A 8 -18.67 -5.90 53.78
CA PRO A 8 -17.95 -4.92 54.56
C PRO A 8 -18.20 -3.51 54.01
N ALA A 9 -18.66 -2.63 54.89
CA ALA A 9 -18.50 -1.20 54.74
C ALA A 9 -17.06 -0.79 55.07
N SER A 10 -16.60 0.29 54.42
CA SER A 10 -15.41 1.10 54.68
C SER A 10 -14.08 0.66 54.05
N ALA A 11 -13.73 1.34 52.96
CA ALA A 11 -12.41 1.93 52.80
C ALA A 11 -12.58 3.26 52.06
N VAL A 12 -12.59 4.33 52.85
CA VAL A 12 -12.50 5.71 52.38
C VAL A 12 -11.18 5.88 51.64
N ALA A 13 -11.23 5.99 50.31
CA ALA A 13 -10.16 6.61 49.53
C ALA A 13 -10.59 8.05 49.24
N LYS A 14 -9.96 9.00 49.93
CA LYS A 14 -10.09 10.45 49.73
C LYS A 14 -9.96 10.81 48.25
N MET A 15 -11.06 11.18 47.60
CA MET A 15 -11.02 12.11 46.49
C MET A 15 -11.16 13.52 47.06
N ASN A 16 -10.03 14.23 47.16
CA ASN A 16 -10.04 15.68 47.28
C ASN A 16 -10.56 16.25 45.94
N GLY A 17 -11.80 16.71 45.94
CA GLY A 17 -12.43 17.36 44.79
C GLY A 17 -13.78 17.93 45.20
N ASN A 18 -13.77 19.19 45.64
CA ASN A 18 -14.92 19.94 46.12
C ASN A 18 -16.02 20.01 45.04
N CYS A 19 -17.10 19.22 45.17
CA CYS A 19 -18.28 19.31 44.32
C CYS A 19 -19.41 20.02 45.08
N THR A 20 -19.52 21.33 44.92
CA THR A 20 -20.73 22.08 45.28
C THR A 20 -21.73 21.93 44.14
N GLY A 21 -22.64 20.97 44.25
CA GLY A 21 -23.78 20.83 43.33
C GLY A 21 -24.92 21.75 43.75
N LEU A 22 -25.15 22.83 42.99
CA LEU A 22 -26.41 23.57 43.00
C LEU A 22 -27.35 22.87 42.03
N VAL A 23 -28.39 22.23 42.56
CA VAL A 23 -29.46 21.61 41.78
C VAL A 23 -30.38 22.72 41.25
N SER A 24 -30.37 22.94 39.94
CA SER A 24 -31.37 23.76 39.26
C SER A 24 -32.46 22.85 38.69
N ALA A 25 -33.71 23.21 38.94
CA ALA A 25 -34.90 22.51 38.47
C ALA A 25 -35.11 22.76 36.98
N ASP A 26 -34.44 21.99 36.13
CA ASP A 26 -34.90 21.58 34.80
C ASP A 26 -34.02 20.42 34.35
N GLY A 27 -34.63 19.33 33.88
CA GLY A 27 -34.01 18.02 33.65
C GLY A 27 -32.99 17.93 32.52
N ALA A 28 -32.09 18.90 32.38
CA ALA A 28 -30.96 18.86 31.46
C ALA A 28 -29.71 18.36 32.20
N VAL A 29 -29.28 17.14 31.89
CA VAL A 29 -27.93 16.66 32.25
C VAL A 29 -26.95 17.37 31.32
N LEU A 30 -26.38 18.47 31.81
CA LEU A 30 -25.24 19.13 31.17
C LEU A 30 -24.01 18.26 31.42
N ILE A 31 -23.66 17.43 30.44
CA ILE A 31 -22.36 16.79 30.40
C ILE A 31 -21.37 17.88 29.98
N ASP A 32 -20.76 18.52 30.97
CA ASP A 32 -19.54 19.28 30.76
C ASP A 32 -18.46 18.27 30.36
N VAL A 33 -18.31 18.04 29.05
CA VAL A 33 -17.10 17.43 28.51
C VAL A 33 -16.03 18.48 28.73
N GLY A 34 -15.46 18.48 29.94
CA GLY A 34 -14.29 19.26 30.24
C GLY A 34 -13.31 19.03 29.11
N GLU A 35 -13.05 20.08 28.34
CA GLU A 35 -11.86 20.16 27.51
C GLU A 35 -10.70 20.00 28.49
N ASN A 36 -10.28 18.75 28.69
CA ASN A 36 -9.04 18.44 29.36
C ASN A 36 -8.00 19.27 28.64
N GLY A 37 -7.51 20.29 29.34
CA GLY A 37 -6.52 21.28 28.93
C GLY A 37 -5.13 20.68 28.69
N ASP A 38 -5.07 19.45 28.20
CA ASP A 38 -3.97 19.00 27.38
C ASP A 38 -4.28 19.50 25.98
N SER A 39 -3.82 20.72 25.69
CA SER A 39 -3.52 21.15 24.32
C SER A 39 -3.20 19.93 23.46
N VAL A 40 -4.15 19.55 22.58
CA VAL A 40 -4.02 18.49 21.58
C VAL A 40 -2.58 18.52 21.09
N ALA A 41 -1.75 17.59 21.59
CA ALA A 41 -0.32 17.61 21.33
C ALA A 41 -0.17 17.79 19.82
N ALA A 42 0.31 18.97 19.39
CA ALA A 42 0.05 19.47 18.05
C ALA A 42 0.38 18.37 17.05
N LYS A 43 -0.64 17.81 16.37
CA LYS A 43 -0.48 16.60 15.55
C LYS A 43 0.68 16.82 14.59
N LYS A 44 1.81 16.17 14.88
CA LYS A 44 3.06 16.44 14.18
C LYS A 44 3.10 15.58 12.94
N TYR A 45 3.22 16.23 11.78
CA TYR A 45 3.46 15.58 10.50
C TYR A 45 4.82 16.04 9.95
N PRO A 46 5.93 15.63 10.57
CA PRO A 46 7.24 16.09 10.17
C PRO A 46 7.58 15.57 8.78
N LYS A 47 8.21 16.44 7.97
CA LYS A 47 8.81 16.02 6.71
C LYS A 47 10.14 15.34 7.05
N GLU A 48 10.20 14.01 6.93
CA GLU A 48 11.37 13.20 7.27
C GLU A 48 12.03 12.65 6.00
N PRO A 49 12.83 13.46 5.27
CA PRO A 49 13.40 13.05 3.99
C PRO A 49 14.34 11.84 4.11
N LYS A 50 15.02 11.67 5.25
CA LYS A 50 15.87 10.50 5.51
C LYS A 50 15.08 9.19 5.49
N LYS A 51 13.93 9.13 6.18
CA LYS A 51 13.07 7.94 6.19
C LYS A 51 12.47 7.66 4.81
N PHE A 52 12.14 8.73 4.08
CA PHE A 52 11.70 8.61 2.70
C PHE A 52 12.80 8.02 1.79
N LEU A 53 14.04 8.52 1.88
CA LEU A 53 15.17 7.96 1.13
C LEU A 53 15.39 6.48 1.46
N ILE A 54 15.34 6.10 2.74
CA ILE A 54 15.44 4.68 3.16
C ILE A 54 14.32 3.85 2.51
N SER A 55 13.08 4.36 2.47
CA SER A 55 11.97 3.63 1.82
C SER A 55 12.15 3.46 0.31
N ILE A 56 12.77 4.43 -0.37
CA ILE A 56 13.14 4.29 -1.79
C ILE A 56 14.22 3.22 -1.93
N CYS A 57 15.30 3.28 -1.14
CA CYS A 57 16.37 2.30 -1.20
C CYS A 57 15.85 0.87 -0.94
N LEU A 58 14.92 0.73 0.02
CA LEU A 58 14.28 -0.54 0.34
C LEU A 58 13.44 -1.07 -0.84
N LEU A 59 12.65 -0.21 -1.49
CA LEU A 59 11.86 -0.59 -2.67
C LEU A 59 12.76 -0.95 -3.86
N MET A 60 13.82 -0.19 -4.11
CA MET A 60 14.80 -0.47 -5.16
C MET A 60 15.49 -1.81 -4.92
N PHE A 61 15.91 -2.07 -3.67
CA PHE A 61 16.50 -3.36 -3.29
C PHE A 61 15.51 -4.51 -3.48
N ALA A 62 14.26 -4.36 -3.03
CA ALA A 62 13.23 -5.38 -3.20
C ALA A 62 12.88 -5.63 -4.67
N GLY A 63 12.79 -4.58 -5.49
CA GLY A 63 12.56 -4.69 -6.94
C GLY A 63 13.72 -5.39 -7.64
N MET A 64 14.96 -4.98 -7.36
CA MET A 64 16.16 -5.64 -7.90
C MET A 64 16.24 -7.11 -7.51
N THR A 65 15.91 -7.44 -6.26
CA THR A 65 15.86 -8.83 -5.79
C THR A 65 14.81 -9.63 -6.54
N ASN A 66 13.64 -9.04 -6.79
CA ASN A 66 12.56 -9.67 -7.56
C ASN A 66 12.99 -9.97 -9.01
N ASP A 67 13.72 -9.05 -9.64
CA ASP A 67 14.24 -9.22 -11.01
C ASP A 67 15.37 -10.26 -11.08
N ILE A 68 16.26 -10.27 -10.09
CA ILE A 68 17.32 -11.31 -9.96
C ILE A 68 16.68 -12.68 -9.77
N VAL A 69 15.69 -12.80 -8.88
CA VAL A 69 14.97 -14.05 -8.66
C VAL A 69 14.25 -14.48 -9.94
N LEU A 70 13.60 -13.57 -10.67
CA LEU A 70 12.96 -13.88 -11.94
C LEU A 70 13.95 -14.38 -13.00
N ALA A 71 15.11 -13.72 -13.14
CA ALA A 71 16.17 -14.19 -14.02
C ALA A 71 16.70 -15.58 -13.61
N TRP A 72 16.79 -15.85 -12.31
CA TRP A 72 17.24 -17.14 -11.77
C TRP A 72 16.24 -18.29 -11.99
N ILE A 73 14.95 -18.05 -11.76
CA ILE A 73 13.90 -19.07 -11.94
C ILE A 73 13.59 -19.31 -13.42
N HIS A 74 13.82 -18.33 -14.28
CA HIS A 74 13.63 -18.47 -15.72
C HIS A 74 14.45 -19.62 -16.32
N GLU A 75 15.68 -19.80 -15.85
CA GLU A 75 16.54 -20.91 -16.28
C GLU A 75 16.01 -22.28 -15.82
N ARG A 76 15.18 -22.30 -14.76
CA ARG A 76 14.69 -23.52 -14.09
C ARG A 76 13.20 -23.79 -14.28
N VAL A 77 12.51 -22.95 -15.05
CA VAL A 77 11.08 -23.12 -15.31
C VAL A 77 10.84 -24.49 -15.96
N PRO A 78 9.91 -25.30 -15.41
CA PRO A 78 9.64 -26.63 -15.96
C PRO A 78 8.93 -26.51 -17.32
N GLU A 79 9.38 -27.30 -18.29
CA GLU A 79 8.83 -27.36 -19.65
C GLU A 79 7.69 -28.39 -19.75
N THR A 80 6.84 -28.43 -18.71
CA THR A 80 5.66 -29.30 -18.67
C THR A 80 4.41 -28.53 -19.10
N ALA A 81 3.33 -29.26 -19.40
CA ALA A 81 2.04 -28.64 -19.69
C ALA A 81 1.55 -27.75 -18.52
N PRO A 82 0.74 -26.71 -18.80
CA PRO A 82 0.17 -25.85 -17.78
C PRO A 82 -0.68 -26.64 -16.78
N LEU A 83 -0.75 -26.15 -15.54
CA LEU A 83 -1.63 -26.73 -14.54
C LEU A 83 -3.10 -26.49 -14.90
N PRO A 84 -4.01 -27.40 -14.50
CA PRO A 84 -5.43 -27.17 -14.65
C PRO A 84 -5.86 -25.95 -13.82
N ASP A 85 -6.54 -25.02 -14.47
CA ASP A 85 -7.06 -23.80 -13.86
C ASP A 85 -8.54 -23.63 -14.24
N LEU A 86 -9.39 -23.37 -13.25
CA LEU A 86 -10.83 -23.28 -13.43
C LEU A 86 -11.24 -22.11 -14.34
N PHE A 87 -10.55 -20.97 -14.29
CA PHE A 87 -10.89 -19.85 -15.15
C PHE A 87 -10.47 -20.12 -16.59
N PHE A 88 -9.33 -20.79 -16.77
CA PHE A 88 -8.82 -21.14 -18.11
C PHE A 88 -9.72 -22.15 -18.83
N SER A 89 -10.42 -23.02 -18.09
CA SER A 89 -11.39 -23.96 -18.67
C SER A 89 -12.72 -23.30 -19.05
N LEU A 90 -13.07 -22.18 -18.38
CA LEU A 90 -14.33 -21.45 -18.61
C LEU A 90 -14.21 -20.33 -19.64
N THR A 91 -13.01 -19.82 -19.91
CA THR A 91 -12.82 -18.62 -20.72
C THR A 91 -11.91 -18.85 -21.94
N PRO A 92 -12.20 -18.20 -23.07
CA PRO A 92 -11.34 -18.26 -24.23
C PRO A 92 -10.04 -17.47 -23.99
N HIS A 93 -9.00 -17.87 -24.72
CA HIS A 93 -7.68 -17.25 -24.65
C HIS A 93 -7.60 -15.96 -25.46
N PHE A 94 -7.08 -14.89 -24.86
CA PHE A 94 -6.81 -13.63 -25.55
C PHE A 94 -5.37 -13.17 -25.28
N PRO A 95 -4.38 -13.56 -26.11
CA PRO A 95 -2.97 -13.28 -25.83
C PRO A 95 -2.65 -11.77 -25.80
N LYS A 96 -3.36 -10.96 -26.62
CA LYS A 96 -3.21 -9.50 -26.63
C LYS A 96 -3.69 -8.81 -25.33
N ALA A 97 -4.45 -9.51 -24.49
CA ALA A 97 -4.93 -8.95 -23.23
C ALA A 97 -3.79 -8.71 -22.22
N LEU A 98 -2.65 -9.39 -22.35
CA LEU A 98 -1.51 -9.17 -21.45
C LEU A 98 -0.98 -7.74 -21.61
N ALA A 99 -0.69 -7.33 -22.85
CA ALA A 99 -0.25 -5.97 -23.14
C ALA A 99 -1.30 -4.93 -22.70
N ALA A 100 -2.60 -5.20 -22.91
CA ALA A 100 -3.66 -4.32 -22.40
C ALA A 100 -3.62 -4.17 -20.88
N SER A 101 -3.36 -5.25 -20.14
CA SER A 101 -3.23 -5.22 -18.67
C SER A 101 -2.04 -4.38 -18.22
N GLU A 102 -0.90 -4.45 -18.92
CA GLU A 102 0.30 -3.67 -18.60
C GLU A 102 0.07 -2.16 -18.82
N TYR A 103 -0.65 -1.76 -19.88
CA TYR A 103 -1.07 -0.37 -20.05
C TYR A 103 -1.99 0.09 -18.90
N LEU A 104 -2.95 -0.74 -18.48
CA LEU A 104 -3.83 -0.43 -17.35
C LEU A 104 -3.05 -0.31 -16.03
N ILE A 105 -1.97 -1.07 -15.85
CA ILE A 105 -1.07 -0.96 -14.70
C ILE A 105 -0.35 0.37 -14.70
N ILE A 106 0.18 0.80 -15.85
CA ILE A 106 0.83 2.12 -15.97
C ILE A 106 -0.18 3.22 -15.62
N VAL A 107 -1.39 3.17 -16.20
CA VAL A 107 -2.46 4.16 -15.92
C VAL A 107 -2.83 4.16 -14.43
N SER A 108 -3.04 2.99 -13.82
CA SER A 108 -3.37 2.85 -12.39
C SER A 108 -2.26 3.39 -11.49
N THR A 109 -1.01 3.09 -11.81
CA THR A 109 0.17 3.55 -11.07
C THR A 109 0.32 5.07 -11.17
N VAL A 110 0.13 5.65 -12.36
CA VAL A 110 0.17 7.11 -12.56
C VAL A 110 -0.93 7.80 -11.76
N MET A 111 -2.16 7.26 -11.74
CA MET A 111 -3.24 7.80 -10.91
C MET A 111 -2.89 7.74 -9.41
N MET A 112 -2.35 6.62 -8.93
CA MET A 112 -1.93 6.46 -7.54
C MET A 112 -0.79 7.41 -7.14
N LEU A 113 0.22 7.54 -7.99
CA LEU A 113 1.31 8.49 -7.78
C LEU A 113 0.79 9.93 -7.79
N ALA A 114 -0.08 10.31 -8.72
CA ALA A 114 -0.68 11.64 -8.77
C ALA A 114 -1.44 11.97 -7.47
N VAL A 115 -2.24 11.04 -6.95
CA VAL A 115 -2.91 11.20 -5.64
C VAL A 115 -1.88 11.39 -4.52
N CYS A 116 -0.83 10.58 -4.47
CA CYS A 116 0.23 10.72 -3.47
C CYS A 116 0.97 12.07 -3.58
N PHE A 117 1.31 12.52 -4.78
CA PHE A 117 2.07 13.74 -5.03
C PHE A 117 1.28 15.02 -4.72
N LEU A 118 -0.03 15.02 -5.01
CA LEU A 118 -0.95 16.14 -4.74
C LEU A 118 -1.41 16.19 -3.28
N HIS A 119 -1.10 15.17 -2.48
CA HIS A 119 -1.45 15.14 -1.07
C HIS A 119 -0.52 16.04 -0.25
N ARG A 120 -1.08 16.83 0.69
CA ARG A 120 -0.32 17.75 1.57
C ARG A 120 0.79 17.04 2.34
N HIS A 121 0.52 15.80 2.75
CA HIS A 121 1.44 14.93 3.50
C HIS A 121 2.18 13.90 2.62
N ARG A 122 2.42 14.18 1.33
CA ARG A 122 3.04 13.29 0.33
C ARG A 122 4.23 12.44 0.80
N TRP A 123 5.12 13.01 1.62
CA TRP A 123 6.31 12.31 2.13
C TRP A 123 5.97 11.12 3.02
N ILE A 124 4.91 11.24 3.84
CA ILE A 124 4.42 10.16 4.69
C ILE A 124 3.75 9.09 3.81
N LEU A 125 2.88 9.50 2.90
CA LEU A 125 2.16 8.58 2.01
C LEU A 125 3.12 7.75 1.16
N LEU A 126 4.03 8.40 0.43
CA LEU A 126 4.98 7.71 -0.44
C LEU A 126 5.89 6.77 0.36
N ARG A 127 6.35 7.18 1.55
CA ARG A 127 7.12 6.30 2.44
C ARG A 127 6.33 5.05 2.83
N ARG A 128 5.05 5.19 3.20
CA ARG A 128 4.17 4.06 3.53
C ARG A 128 4.00 3.13 2.34
N VAL A 129 3.70 3.69 1.16
CA VAL A 129 3.53 2.94 -0.09
C VAL A 129 4.81 2.17 -0.44
N PHE A 130 5.97 2.82 -0.43
CA PHE A 130 7.25 2.18 -0.75
C PHE A 130 7.62 1.09 0.26
N CYS A 131 7.37 1.31 1.55
CA CYS A 131 7.60 0.30 2.58
C CYS A 131 6.71 -0.94 2.38
N MET A 132 5.41 -0.75 2.14
CA MET A 132 4.49 -1.86 1.89
C MET A 132 4.84 -2.62 0.60
N LEU A 133 5.13 -1.89 -0.49
CA LEU A 133 5.53 -2.51 -1.76
C LEU A 133 6.82 -3.32 -1.62
N ALA A 134 7.80 -2.82 -0.86
CA ALA A 134 9.04 -3.56 -0.65
C ALA A 134 8.81 -4.88 0.11
N LEU A 135 7.99 -4.88 1.16
CA LEU A 135 7.63 -6.10 1.90
C LEU A 135 6.86 -7.10 1.02
N LEU A 136 5.95 -6.61 0.18
CA LEU A 136 5.21 -7.44 -0.77
C LEU A 136 6.14 -8.04 -1.85
N TYR A 137 7.10 -7.28 -2.38
CA TYR A 137 8.07 -7.82 -3.35
C TYR A 137 9.03 -8.83 -2.74
N LEU A 138 9.50 -8.59 -1.51
CA LEU A 138 10.36 -9.57 -0.81
C LEU A 138 9.59 -10.87 -0.51
N SER A 139 8.32 -10.80 -0.08
CA SER A 139 7.50 -12.00 0.10
C SER A 139 7.24 -12.74 -1.23
N ARG A 140 7.03 -12.02 -2.34
CA ARG A 140 6.94 -12.61 -3.68
C ARG A 140 8.23 -13.34 -4.08
N CYS A 141 9.41 -12.79 -3.78
CA CYS A 141 10.69 -13.46 -4.03
C CYS A 141 10.76 -14.82 -3.33
N VAL A 142 10.35 -14.89 -2.06
CA VAL A 142 10.32 -16.15 -1.30
C VAL A 142 9.39 -17.17 -1.98
N CYS A 143 8.18 -16.77 -2.39
CA CYS A 143 7.25 -17.67 -3.06
C CYS A 143 7.81 -18.25 -4.37
N MET A 144 8.39 -17.40 -5.21
CA MET A 144 8.97 -17.82 -6.49
C MET A 144 10.22 -18.70 -6.33
N LEU A 145 11.02 -18.48 -5.28
CA LEU A 145 12.19 -19.32 -4.99
C LEU A 145 11.79 -20.70 -4.47
N VAL A 146 10.77 -20.76 -3.61
CA VAL A 146 10.33 -22.02 -2.99
C VAL A 146 9.64 -22.94 -3.99
N THR A 147 8.89 -22.38 -4.95
CA THR A 147 8.15 -23.20 -5.91
C THR A 147 8.13 -22.54 -7.29
N GLN A 148 8.44 -23.34 -8.31
CA GLN A 148 8.40 -22.94 -9.71
C GLN A 148 7.33 -23.77 -10.40
N VAL A 149 6.39 -23.11 -11.05
CA VAL A 149 5.31 -23.77 -11.81
C VAL A 149 5.50 -23.53 -13.31
N PRO A 150 5.00 -24.44 -14.17
CA PRO A 150 5.09 -24.28 -15.62
C PRO A 150 4.32 -23.06 -16.12
N VAL A 151 4.73 -22.62 -17.29
CA VAL A 151 4.16 -21.48 -18.03
C VAL A 151 2.65 -21.67 -18.21
N ALA A 152 1.86 -20.66 -17.85
CA ALA A 152 0.40 -20.71 -17.92
C ALA A 152 -0.13 -20.66 -19.37
N ASP A 153 0.54 -19.91 -20.25
CA ASP A 153 0.26 -19.87 -21.69
C ASP A 153 1.36 -20.60 -22.48
N PRO A 154 1.10 -21.78 -23.06
CA PRO A 154 2.06 -22.50 -23.89
C PRO A 154 2.54 -21.74 -25.13
N THR A 155 1.77 -20.75 -25.59
CA THR A 155 2.11 -19.95 -26.78
C THR A 155 2.89 -18.69 -26.44
N TYR A 156 3.14 -18.44 -25.15
CA TYR A 156 3.88 -17.28 -24.70
C TYR A 156 5.37 -17.38 -25.04
N PHE A 157 5.91 -16.31 -25.63
CA PHE A 157 7.31 -16.26 -26.00
C PHE A 157 8.19 -16.03 -24.78
N CYS A 158 9.00 -17.03 -24.44
CA CYS A 158 10.05 -16.93 -23.42
C CYS A 158 11.41 -16.71 -24.09
N SER A 159 12.23 -15.83 -23.52
CA SER A 159 13.62 -15.63 -23.96
C SER A 159 14.42 -16.94 -23.85
N PRO A 160 15.44 -17.13 -24.70
CA PRO A 160 16.27 -18.32 -24.62
C PRO A 160 17.06 -18.37 -23.30
N LYS A 161 17.11 -19.57 -22.71
CA LYS A 161 17.93 -19.90 -21.54
C LYS A 161 19.41 -19.64 -21.84
N SER A 162 20.17 -19.21 -20.83
CA SER A 162 21.62 -19.01 -20.98
C SER A 162 22.33 -20.36 -20.99
N ASN A 163 23.22 -20.61 -21.95
CA ASN A 163 24.04 -21.83 -21.97
C ASN A 163 25.07 -21.84 -20.82
N ASP A 164 25.54 -20.66 -20.43
CA ASP A 164 26.41 -20.45 -19.27
C ASP A 164 25.64 -19.67 -18.20
N THR A 165 25.40 -20.29 -17.05
CA THR A 165 24.74 -19.65 -15.90
C THR A 165 25.75 -18.91 -15.03
N ASP A 166 26.58 -18.05 -15.62
CA ASP A 166 27.51 -17.24 -14.83
C ASP A 166 26.73 -16.16 -14.05
N PHE A 167 27.18 -15.86 -12.83
CA PHE A 167 26.49 -14.94 -11.93
C PHE A 167 26.41 -13.52 -12.53
N GLY A 168 27.40 -13.13 -13.33
CA GLY A 168 27.42 -11.85 -14.05
C GLY A 168 26.29 -11.70 -15.07
N ASP A 169 25.94 -12.77 -15.78
CA ASP A 169 24.88 -12.73 -16.80
C ASP A 169 23.48 -12.61 -16.17
N VAL A 170 23.26 -13.25 -15.03
CA VAL A 170 22.02 -13.11 -14.26
C VAL A 170 21.83 -11.66 -13.79
N ILE A 171 22.89 -11.03 -13.28
CA ILE A 171 22.84 -9.62 -12.88
C ILE A 171 22.57 -8.71 -14.07
N LEU A 172 23.24 -8.93 -15.21
CA LEU A 172 23.04 -8.12 -16.41
C LEU A 172 21.60 -8.24 -16.95
N ARG A 173 21.02 -9.46 -16.93
CA ARG A 173 19.62 -9.72 -17.27
C ARG A 173 18.67 -8.99 -16.31
N ALA A 174 18.92 -9.06 -15.00
CA ALA A 174 18.14 -8.35 -13.99
C ALA A 174 18.19 -6.83 -14.17
N LEU A 175 19.37 -6.25 -14.43
CA LEU A 175 19.52 -4.81 -14.68
C LEU A 175 18.74 -4.34 -15.93
N ARG A 176 18.68 -5.16 -16.98
CA ARG A 176 17.88 -4.87 -18.18
C ARG A 176 16.38 -4.97 -17.92
N LEU A 177 15.95 -5.89 -17.05
CA LEU A 177 14.55 -5.99 -16.65
C LEU A 177 14.13 -4.82 -15.76
N PHE A 178 15.01 -4.44 -14.85
CA PHE A 178 14.81 -3.34 -13.93
C PHE A 178 14.60 -1.99 -14.66
N SER A 179 15.30 -1.78 -15.77
CA SER A 179 15.12 -0.57 -16.60
C SER A 179 13.75 -0.50 -17.31
N GLY A 180 13.08 -1.64 -17.51
CA GLY A 180 11.71 -1.75 -18.01
C GLY A 180 10.63 -1.75 -16.91
N ALA A 181 11.02 -1.53 -15.65
CA ALA A 181 10.14 -1.61 -14.47
C ALA A 181 9.37 -2.94 -14.35
N GLY A 182 9.92 -4.04 -14.89
CA GLY A 182 9.31 -5.36 -14.85
C GLY A 182 8.11 -5.57 -15.78
N LEU A 183 7.84 -4.65 -16.73
CA LEU A 183 6.76 -4.79 -17.72
C LEU A 183 7.32 -5.27 -19.06
N ASN A 184 6.56 -6.12 -19.77
CA ASN A 184 6.97 -6.68 -21.05
C ASN A 184 6.97 -5.63 -22.18
N ILE A 185 6.05 -4.67 -22.17
CA ILE A 185 5.98 -3.59 -23.19
C ILE A 185 7.30 -2.80 -23.35
N PHE A 186 8.10 -2.67 -22.30
CA PHE A 186 9.35 -1.90 -22.35
C PHE A 186 10.61 -2.74 -22.60
N GLY A 187 10.50 -4.07 -22.61
CA GLY A 187 11.62 -5.00 -22.74
C GLY A 187 11.70 -5.68 -24.11
N LYS A 188 12.91 -5.92 -24.62
CA LYS A 188 13.14 -6.88 -25.72
C LYS A 188 13.33 -8.33 -25.23
N HIS A 189 13.39 -8.53 -23.90
CA HIS A 189 13.61 -9.82 -23.26
C HIS A 189 12.45 -10.15 -22.33
N THR A 190 11.66 -11.15 -22.71
CA THR A 190 10.59 -11.74 -21.91
C THR A 190 11.13 -12.85 -21.03
N PHE A 191 11.17 -12.62 -19.72
CA PHE A 191 11.46 -13.68 -18.75
C PHE A 191 10.16 -14.39 -18.35
N CYS A 192 10.28 -15.68 -18.04
CA CYS A 192 9.17 -16.55 -17.67
C CYS A 192 9.46 -17.22 -16.33
N GLY A 193 8.43 -17.51 -15.55
CA GLY A 193 8.55 -18.26 -14.30
C GLY A 193 7.93 -17.58 -13.09
N ASP A 194 7.41 -16.36 -13.21
CA ASP A 194 6.79 -15.62 -12.12
C ASP A 194 5.30 -15.95 -11.89
N TYR A 195 4.95 -17.21 -12.10
CA TYR A 195 3.60 -17.77 -12.03
C TYR A 195 3.22 -18.20 -10.60
N ILE A 196 3.74 -17.52 -9.58
CA ILE A 196 3.28 -17.62 -8.18
C ILE A 196 3.34 -16.22 -7.58
N PHE A 197 2.22 -15.77 -7.00
CA PHE A 197 2.02 -14.43 -6.42
C PHE A 197 2.22 -13.31 -7.45
N SER A 198 1.17 -12.98 -8.22
CA SER A 198 1.19 -12.01 -9.33
C SER A 198 1.55 -10.56 -8.92
N GLY A 199 2.62 -10.02 -9.51
CA GLY A 199 3.11 -8.65 -9.32
C GLY A 199 2.25 -7.61 -10.04
N HIS A 200 1.75 -7.97 -11.22
CA HIS A 200 0.75 -7.18 -11.95
C HIS A 200 -0.50 -6.92 -11.09
N THR A 201 -1.04 -7.99 -10.50
CA THR A 201 -2.21 -7.91 -9.60
C THR A 201 -1.89 -7.11 -8.34
N LEU A 202 -0.73 -7.35 -7.72
CA LEU A 202 -0.25 -6.61 -6.56
C LEU A 202 -0.29 -5.10 -6.81
N ILE A 203 0.27 -4.62 -7.93
CA ILE A 203 0.31 -3.18 -8.25
C ILE A 203 -1.09 -2.61 -8.53
N LEU A 204 -1.96 -3.35 -9.24
CA LEU A 204 -3.34 -2.91 -9.50
C LEU A 204 -4.16 -2.77 -8.21
N VAL A 205 -4.06 -3.77 -7.31
CA VAL A 205 -4.77 -3.78 -6.03
C VAL A 205 -4.21 -2.69 -5.11
N MET A 206 -2.89 -2.60 -4.99
CA MET A 206 -2.23 -1.57 -4.18
C MET A 206 -2.59 -0.16 -4.65
N SER A 207 -2.57 0.08 -5.97
CA SER A 207 -2.93 1.38 -6.56
C SER A 207 -4.36 1.78 -6.22
N TYR A 208 -5.32 0.86 -6.35
CA TYR A 208 -6.71 1.09 -5.96
C TYR A 208 -6.85 1.41 -4.46
N MET A 209 -6.21 0.62 -3.58
CA MET A 209 -6.30 0.82 -2.13
C MET A 209 -5.72 2.17 -1.69
N VAL A 210 -4.56 2.55 -2.23
CA VAL A 210 -3.93 3.85 -1.93
C VAL A 210 -4.81 5.00 -2.39
N VAL A 211 -5.32 4.95 -3.63
CA VAL A 211 -6.22 6.00 -4.15
C VAL A 211 -7.46 6.12 -3.27
N LYS A 212 -8.12 5.01 -2.94
CA LYS A 212 -9.34 5.00 -2.12
C LYS A 212 -9.11 5.51 -0.70
N GLU A 213 -8.00 5.15 -0.07
CA GLU A 213 -7.71 5.53 1.32
C GLU A 213 -7.31 7.00 1.44
N TYR A 214 -6.44 7.49 0.55
CA TYR A 214 -5.85 8.82 0.69
C TYR A 214 -6.61 9.94 -0.03
N SER A 215 -7.57 9.62 -0.90
CA SER A 215 -8.42 10.63 -1.53
C SER A 215 -9.74 10.86 -0.77
N PRO A 216 -10.30 12.09 -0.82
CA PRO A 216 -11.51 12.44 -0.07
C PRO A 216 -12.74 11.77 -0.69
N ARG A 217 -13.76 11.48 0.13
CA ARG A 217 -14.99 10.78 -0.30
C ARG A 217 -15.74 11.48 -1.44
N ARG A 218 -15.59 12.81 -1.59
CA ARG A 218 -16.19 13.58 -2.70
C ARG A 218 -15.66 13.17 -4.08
N PHE A 219 -14.47 12.57 -4.16
CA PHE A 219 -13.88 12.10 -5.42
C PHE A 219 -14.33 10.66 -5.75
N TRP A 220 -15.63 10.39 -5.61
CA TRP A 220 -16.20 9.06 -5.85
C TRP A 220 -15.99 8.59 -7.30
N GLN A 221 -16.01 9.50 -8.27
CA GLN A 221 -15.74 9.20 -9.68
C GLN A 221 -14.33 8.62 -9.86
N LEU A 222 -13.33 9.22 -9.19
CA LEU A 222 -11.97 8.70 -9.20
C LEU A 222 -11.91 7.28 -8.62
N HIS A 223 -12.63 7.02 -7.52
CA HIS A 223 -12.69 5.69 -6.91
C HIS A 223 -13.30 4.65 -7.84
N VAL A 224 -14.37 5.00 -8.55
CA VAL A 224 -15.00 4.11 -9.53
C VAL A 224 -14.06 3.87 -10.72
N VAL A 225 -13.43 4.91 -11.25
CA VAL A 225 -12.48 4.79 -12.37
C VAL A 225 -11.30 3.89 -11.99
N VAL A 226 -10.65 4.12 -10.85
CA VAL A 226 -9.52 3.27 -10.44
C VAL A 226 -9.95 1.84 -10.16
N TRP A 227 -11.17 1.62 -9.63
CA TRP A 227 -11.71 0.29 -9.44
C TRP A 227 -11.94 -0.43 -10.78
N LEU A 228 -12.54 0.25 -11.76
CA LEU A 228 -12.75 -0.30 -13.10
C LEU A 228 -11.43 -0.61 -13.81
N VAL A 229 -10.44 0.29 -13.72
CA VAL A 229 -9.10 0.07 -14.29
C VAL A 229 -8.44 -1.15 -13.67
N SER A 230 -8.44 -1.25 -12.33
CA SER A 230 -7.84 -2.39 -11.64
C SER A 230 -8.58 -3.70 -11.90
N ALA A 231 -9.90 -3.71 -11.89
CA ALA A 231 -10.71 -4.90 -12.20
C ALA A 231 -10.50 -5.36 -13.65
N SER A 232 -10.49 -4.43 -14.59
CA SER A 232 -10.24 -4.73 -16.01
C SER A 232 -8.83 -5.25 -16.22
N GLY A 233 -7.82 -4.67 -15.55
CA GLY A 233 -6.44 -5.14 -15.62
C GLY A 233 -6.30 -6.58 -15.11
N ILE A 234 -6.92 -6.90 -13.97
CA ILE A 234 -6.93 -8.27 -13.42
C ILE A 234 -7.63 -9.25 -14.37
N LEU A 235 -8.76 -8.85 -14.96
CA LEU A 235 -9.46 -9.67 -15.95
C LEU A 235 -8.59 -9.93 -17.19
N CYS A 236 -7.90 -8.90 -17.69
CA CYS A 236 -7.00 -9.01 -18.83
C CYS A 236 -5.79 -9.95 -18.55
N ILE A 237 -5.25 -9.94 -17.32
CA ILE A 237 -4.21 -10.88 -16.88
C ILE A 237 -4.71 -12.33 -16.99
N LEU A 238 -5.93 -12.60 -16.51
CA LEU A 238 -6.50 -13.95 -16.53
C LEU A 238 -6.85 -14.41 -17.96
N LEU A 239 -7.45 -13.53 -18.77
CA LEU A 239 -7.81 -13.84 -20.17
C LEU A 239 -6.59 -14.10 -21.07
N SER A 240 -5.48 -13.42 -20.80
CA SER A 240 -4.22 -13.68 -21.48
C SER A 240 -3.48 -14.90 -20.95
N ARG A 241 -3.98 -15.54 -19.89
CA ARG A 241 -3.27 -16.61 -19.17
C ARG A 241 -1.86 -16.19 -18.76
N GLY A 242 -1.67 -14.90 -18.47
CA GLY A 242 -0.39 -14.36 -18.01
C GLY A 242 -0.05 -14.77 -16.57
N HIS A 243 -1.07 -15.13 -15.78
CA HIS A 243 -0.91 -15.72 -14.46
C HIS A 243 -2.04 -16.72 -14.19
N TYR A 244 -1.78 -17.72 -13.36
CA TYR A 244 -2.84 -18.60 -12.87
C TYR A 244 -3.81 -17.82 -11.97
N THR A 245 -5.05 -18.30 -11.87
CA THR A 245 -6.04 -17.70 -10.97
C THR A 245 -5.59 -17.69 -9.53
N VAL A 246 -4.90 -18.77 -9.09
CA VAL A 246 -4.37 -18.87 -7.74
C VAL A 246 -3.36 -17.74 -7.46
N ASP A 247 -2.57 -17.32 -8.44
CA ASP A 247 -1.60 -16.24 -8.30
C ASP A 247 -2.28 -14.90 -8.05
N VAL A 248 -3.40 -14.66 -8.76
CA VAL A 248 -4.23 -13.46 -8.61
C VAL A 248 -4.91 -13.45 -7.24
N VAL A 249 -5.44 -14.61 -6.80
CA VAL A 249 -6.09 -14.76 -5.50
C VAL A 249 -5.09 -14.53 -4.36
N ILE A 250 -3.92 -15.16 -4.42
CA ILE A 250 -2.85 -14.96 -3.43
C ILE A 250 -2.43 -13.50 -3.40
N ALA A 251 -2.17 -12.89 -4.57
CA ALA A 251 -1.77 -11.49 -4.66
C ALA A 251 -2.81 -10.55 -4.05
N TYR A 252 -4.10 -10.78 -4.31
CA TYR A 252 -5.19 -10.02 -3.71
C TYR A 252 -5.21 -10.15 -2.18
N PHE A 253 -5.15 -11.37 -1.65
CA PHE A 253 -5.20 -11.59 -0.21
C PHE A 253 -3.98 -11.01 0.51
N VAL A 254 -2.77 -11.29 0.04
CA VAL A 254 -1.55 -10.81 0.70
C VAL A 254 -1.45 -9.28 0.63
N THR A 255 -1.75 -8.68 -0.51
CA THR A 255 -1.70 -7.21 -0.68
C THR A 255 -2.72 -6.51 0.21
N THR A 256 -3.98 -6.97 0.21
CA THR A 256 -5.02 -6.35 1.04
C THR A 256 -4.75 -6.52 2.53
N ARG A 257 -4.27 -7.69 2.96
CA ARG A 257 -3.90 -7.94 4.37
C ARG A 257 -2.74 -7.07 4.80
N MET A 258 -1.67 -6.99 4.02
CA MET A 258 -0.53 -6.11 4.30
C MET A 258 -0.99 -4.64 4.42
N PHE A 259 -1.81 -4.17 3.47
CA PHE A 259 -2.31 -2.80 3.49
C PHE A 259 -3.11 -2.50 4.76
N TRP A 260 -4.11 -3.33 5.09
CA TRP A 260 -4.95 -3.07 6.26
C TRP A 260 -4.19 -3.27 7.58
N LEU A 261 -3.29 -4.25 7.65
CA LEU A 261 -2.44 -4.47 8.82
C LEU A 261 -1.53 -3.27 9.07
N TYR A 262 -0.87 -2.77 8.03
CA TYR A 262 -0.03 -1.57 8.11
C TYR A 262 -0.82 -0.35 8.59
N HIS A 263 -2.00 -0.09 8.00
CA HIS A 263 -2.82 1.08 8.37
C HIS A 263 -3.44 0.92 9.76
N THR A 264 -3.82 -0.29 10.17
CA THR A 264 -4.32 -0.55 11.52
C THR A 264 -3.27 -0.22 12.56
N MET A 265 -2.02 -0.66 12.36
CA MET A 265 -0.93 -0.29 13.27
C MET A 265 -0.59 1.19 13.19
N ALA A 266 -0.62 1.79 11.99
CA ALA A 266 -0.29 3.21 11.82
C ALA A 266 -1.33 4.14 12.44
N ASN A 267 -2.60 3.73 12.49
CA ASN A 267 -3.72 4.52 12.97
C ASN A 267 -4.05 4.32 14.46
N ASN A 268 -3.46 3.33 15.13
CA ASN A 268 -3.65 3.08 16.56
C ASN A 268 -2.33 3.32 17.31
N PRO A 269 -2.23 4.33 18.19
CA PRO A 269 -1.00 4.65 18.92
C PRO A 269 -0.41 3.45 19.67
N GLU A 270 -1.27 2.66 20.33
CA GLU A 270 -0.86 1.50 21.14
C GLU A 270 -0.18 0.40 20.33
N LEU A 271 -0.45 0.34 19.02
CA LEU A 271 0.12 -0.67 18.12
C LEU A 271 1.45 -0.23 17.50
N LYS A 272 1.94 0.98 17.77
CA LYS A 272 3.22 1.48 17.25
C LYS A 272 4.43 1.09 18.09
N ASP A 273 4.21 0.74 19.36
CA ASP A 273 5.26 0.43 20.32
C ASP A 273 5.27 -1.05 20.72
N TYR A 274 6.38 -1.45 21.35
CA TYR A 274 6.51 -2.77 21.94
C TYR A 274 5.76 -2.81 23.26
N THR A 275 4.54 -3.33 23.22
CA THR A 275 3.70 -3.58 24.37
C THR A 275 3.40 -5.08 24.44
N PRO A 276 3.30 -5.67 25.66
CA PRO A 276 3.01 -7.10 25.80
C PRO A 276 1.65 -7.50 25.20
N THR A 277 0.71 -6.56 25.10
CA THR A 277 -0.60 -6.73 24.46
C THR A 277 -0.55 -6.61 22.93
N ASN A 278 0.49 -5.98 22.36
CA ASN A 278 0.64 -5.80 20.93
C ASN A 278 1.28 -7.05 20.30
N LEU A 279 0.46 -8.04 19.93
CA LEU A 279 0.93 -9.26 19.28
C LEU A 279 1.54 -9.00 17.90
N LEU A 280 1.13 -7.94 17.21
CA LEU A 280 1.66 -7.56 15.90
C LEU A 280 3.12 -7.08 15.98
N SER A 281 3.60 -6.72 17.18
CA SER A 281 5.00 -6.37 17.40
C SER A 281 5.98 -7.53 17.21
N ARG A 282 5.47 -8.77 17.15
CA ARG A 282 6.24 -10.00 16.93
C ARG A 282 6.57 -10.27 15.46
N GLU A 283 5.93 -9.55 14.55
CA GLU A 283 6.21 -9.64 13.12
C GLU A 283 7.66 -9.24 12.83
N CYS A 284 8.34 -9.98 11.95
CA CYS A 284 9.77 -9.75 11.65
C CYS A 284 10.06 -8.35 11.06
N TRP A 285 9.06 -7.75 10.41
CA TRP A 285 9.15 -6.43 9.78
C TRP A 285 8.67 -5.30 10.70
N PHE A 286 8.20 -5.59 11.92
CA PHE A 286 7.75 -4.59 12.87
C PHE A 286 8.82 -3.53 13.25
N PRO A 287 10.12 -3.88 13.45
CA PRO A 287 11.14 -2.88 13.73
C PRO A 287 11.24 -1.80 12.64
N LEU A 288 11.14 -2.21 11.37
CA LEU A 288 11.11 -1.31 10.22
C LEU A 288 9.86 -0.43 10.24
N PHE A 289 8.68 -1.02 10.49
CA PHE A 289 7.43 -0.29 10.63
C PHE A 289 7.50 0.80 11.71
N ARG A 290 7.95 0.44 12.91
CA ARG A 290 8.08 1.36 14.05
C ARG A 290 9.02 2.52 13.73
N TYR A 291 10.17 2.24 13.11
CA TYR A 291 11.09 3.29 12.66
C TYR A 291 10.44 4.25 11.65
N MET A 292 9.70 3.70 10.67
CA MET A 292 9.02 4.49 9.66
C MET A 292 7.92 5.37 10.28
N GLU A 293 7.13 4.85 11.23
CA GLU A 293 5.92 5.51 11.75
C GLU A 293 6.07 6.23 13.11
N SER A 294 7.25 6.20 13.74
CA SER A 294 7.48 6.73 15.10
C SER A 294 7.08 8.20 15.34
N ASN A 295 7.20 9.05 14.32
CA ASN A 295 6.96 10.50 14.44
C ASN A 295 5.68 10.96 13.73
N VAL A 296 4.80 10.03 13.37
CA VAL A 296 3.58 10.33 12.60
C VAL A 296 2.35 10.18 13.46
N ALA A 297 1.51 11.21 13.46
CA ALA A 297 0.23 11.16 14.14
C ALA A 297 -0.64 10.01 13.58
N PRO A 298 -1.51 9.39 14.39
CA PRO A 298 -2.21 8.16 14.02
C PRO A 298 -3.01 8.30 12.73
N SER A 299 -3.83 9.35 12.59
CA SER A 299 -4.56 9.62 11.35
C SER A 299 -3.91 10.71 10.51
N VAL A 300 -3.73 10.45 9.22
CA VAL A 300 -3.29 11.47 8.25
C VAL A 300 -4.53 12.10 7.59
N PRO A 301 -4.73 13.43 7.68
CA PRO A 301 -5.90 14.07 7.11
C PRO A 301 -5.81 14.06 5.58
N ARG A 302 -6.95 13.82 4.92
CA ARG A 302 -7.10 13.73 3.44
C ARG A 302 -7.11 15.11 2.79
N GLN A 303 -6.02 15.86 2.93
CA GLN A 303 -5.87 17.23 2.45
C GLN A 303 -4.95 17.27 1.22
N PHE A 304 -5.37 17.98 0.18
CA PHE A 304 -4.65 18.12 -1.07
C PHE A 304 -4.11 19.54 -1.21
N GLU A 305 -2.89 19.66 -1.71
CA GLU A 305 -2.21 20.93 -1.91
C GLU A 305 -1.42 20.88 -3.21
N TRP A 306 -1.47 21.96 -3.99
CA TRP A 306 -0.67 22.04 -5.21
C TRP A 306 0.82 22.17 -4.87
N PRO A 307 1.68 21.26 -5.35
CA PRO A 307 3.06 21.15 -4.87
C PRO A 307 4.02 22.21 -5.42
N PHE A 308 3.62 22.95 -6.46
CA PHE A 308 4.45 23.97 -7.12
C PHE A 308 3.94 25.36 -6.79
N ALA A 309 4.82 26.37 -6.83
CA ALA A 309 4.37 27.75 -6.79
C ALA A 309 3.48 28.03 -8.01
N TRP A 310 2.32 28.63 -7.80
CA TRP A 310 1.45 29.07 -8.91
C TRP A 310 2.27 29.91 -9.91
N PRO A 311 2.13 29.66 -11.22
CA PRO A 311 2.75 30.51 -12.23
C PRO A 311 2.39 31.97 -11.96
N ARG A 312 3.39 32.87 -11.99
CA ARG A 312 3.22 34.30 -11.67
C ARG A 312 2.09 34.98 -12.47
N PHE A 313 1.70 34.40 -13.61
CA PHE A 313 0.59 34.86 -14.44
C PHE A 313 -0.76 34.89 -13.70
N PHE A 314 -1.05 33.93 -12.81
CA PHE A 314 -2.30 33.91 -12.05
C PHE A 314 -2.31 34.84 -10.83
N LYS A 315 -1.15 35.35 -10.38
CA LYS A 315 -1.10 36.35 -9.31
C LYS A 315 -1.50 37.75 -9.78
N SER A 316 -1.44 38.03 -11.09
CA SER A 316 -1.79 39.35 -11.62
C SER A 316 -3.31 39.60 -11.71
N ALA A 317 -4.15 38.56 -11.58
CA ALA A 317 -5.60 38.71 -11.68
C ALA A 317 -6.28 39.08 -10.34
N SER A 318 -5.56 39.10 -9.22
CA SER A 318 -6.12 39.39 -7.88
C SER A 318 -5.72 40.75 -7.29
N ILE A 319 -4.91 41.55 -8.00
CA ILE A 319 -4.52 42.91 -7.56
C ILE A 319 -5.09 43.93 -8.56
N GLY A 320 -6.41 43.91 -8.74
CA GLY A 320 -7.10 44.80 -9.69
C GLY A 320 -8.47 45.31 -9.24
N ASN A 321 -8.90 45.04 -8.00
CA ASN A 321 -10.20 45.50 -7.51
C ASN A 321 -10.11 46.30 -6.20
N GLY A 322 -9.07 47.15 -6.10
CA GLY A 322 -8.97 48.23 -5.11
C GLY A 322 -9.29 49.56 -5.76
N GLY A 323 -10.55 49.78 -6.15
CA GLY A 323 -10.99 50.96 -6.90
C GLY A 323 -12.29 51.54 -6.38
N ARG A 324 -12.21 52.26 -5.25
CA ARG A 324 -12.84 53.56 -4.96
C ARG A 324 -14.19 53.85 -5.68
N PHE A 325 -15.31 53.78 -4.95
CA PHE A 325 -16.47 54.64 -5.21
C PHE A 325 -16.86 55.37 -3.92
N ARG A 326 -16.57 56.68 -3.91
CA ARG A 326 -17.16 57.71 -3.07
C ARG A 326 -18.16 58.45 -3.98
N SER A 327 -19.43 58.44 -3.61
CA SER A 327 -20.41 59.55 -3.66
C SER A 327 -21.79 58.97 -3.44
#